data_AF-A0A933TJA0-F1
#
_entry.id   AF-A0A933TJA0-F1
#
_cell.length_a   1.000
_cell.length_b   1.000
_cell.length_c   1.000
_cell.angle_alpha   90.00
_cell.angle_beta   90.00
_cell.angle_gamma   90.00
#
_symmetry.space_group_name_H-M   'P 1'
#
loop_
_entity.id
_entity.type
_entity.pdbx_description
1 polymer ?
#
loop_
_entity_poly.entity_id
_entity_poly.type
_entity_poly.pdbx_seq_one_letter_code
_entity_poly.pdbx_strand_id
1 'polypeptide(L)'
;MESRSRGAVVLCLALFGALLPFPGAAAECPPLDAQTESVWGLRAENWDKACADGRDLDQYLRQVKAEFSIDCAGRFPSLPKELVIQECLQGVPGRERLQALLGGGPAAGPTGSGATRMALQSRPAAGLQKLEAEGLDAGSLDGFYTGSAALPVLQTGFVARAGPAAEPRVELGRSVIIDPKLSKDEASFARSILERMQGCSEGRAILSGLVTEGKARKTSFKVTFKDYPDTVIVRKGDIEDLKGGEYGEASTEDRALYLNRALLKFRSRESAIDNTVGTAAHEMTHLWRAARVKRTMPHYYEVFDMDLGDEFGARLKGQLVGAQTHRGTATVDTEDARDMLSDPDNYRERMKLWSPVYAVSLDLSEMQDPRAAYAARLKALKTSLEDLKRGQKEQPLVLKRIGHFCKAHKEDDYCGRFSELEAETRANIKTYPHDIQEAESAMKQVADQLAMLETQDGKRLMKLLKRAAADSKYRTLRQEDQDDLARLRAEAAKRPLPKPKKTPGQIDREGLDALAAGDKEHAQELE
;
A
#
# COMPACT_ATOMS: atom_id res chain seq x y z
N MET A 1 -12.29 3.23 -93.85
CA MET A 1 -11.40 2.06 -93.84
C MET A 1 -10.66 2.05 -92.51
N GLU A 2 -10.76 0.91 -91.83
CA GLU A 2 -9.90 0.31 -90.77
C GLU A 2 -8.59 1.08 -90.45
N SER A 3 -8.09 1.20 -89.22
CA SER A 3 -7.88 0.19 -88.19
C SER A 3 -7.29 0.83 -86.91
N ARG A 4 -7.69 0.27 -85.75
CA ARG A 4 -7.01 -0.01 -84.45
C ARG A 4 -5.51 0.39 -84.32
N SER A 5 -4.91 0.68 -83.15
CA SER A 5 -5.14 0.16 -81.79
C SER A 5 -4.39 0.96 -80.70
N ARG A 6 -5.05 1.08 -79.53
CA ARG A 6 -4.61 0.79 -78.14
C ARG A 6 -3.35 1.42 -77.53
N GLY A 7 -3.54 1.97 -76.32
CA GLY A 7 -2.54 1.92 -75.25
C GLY A 7 -2.57 3.07 -74.26
N ALA A 8 -3.64 3.22 -73.48
CA ALA A 8 -3.74 4.22 -72.41
C ALA A 8 -3.03 3.72 -71.13
N VAL A 9 -2.07 4.50 -70.62
CA VAL A 9 -1.61 4.48 -69.23
C VAL A 9 -1.85 5.87 -68.68
N VAL A 10 -2.95 6.03 -67.94
CA VAL A 10 -3.29 7.28 -67.24
C VAL A 10 -2.67 7.22 -65.85
N LEU A 11 -1.68 8.08 -65.66
CA LEU A 11 -1.04 8.41 -64.40
C LEU A 11 -1.98 9.37 -63.63
N CYS A 12 -2.68 8.90 -62.61
CA CYS A 12 -3.41 9.77 -61.67
C CYS A 12 -2.57 9.98 -60.41
N LEU A 13 -1.82 11.09 -60.39
CA LEU A 13 -1.33 11.73 -59.18
C LEU A 13 -2.53 12.33 -58.43
N ALA A 14 -2.89 11.74 -57.28
CA ALA A 14 -3.82 12.34 -56.35
C ALA A 14 -3.05 13.28 -55.40
N LEU A 15 -3.49 14.54 -55.39
CA LEU A 15 -3.06 15.61 -54.50
C LEU A 15 -3.27 15.23 -53.03
N PHE A 16 -2.18 15.18 -52.26
CA PHE A 16 -2.25 15.25 -50.80
C PHE A 16 -2.48 16.70 -50.37
N GLY A 17 -3.72 17.04 -50.06
CA GLY A 17 -4.07 18.26 -49.34
C GLY A 17 -3.69 18.11 -47.87
N ALA A 18 -2.73 18.91 -47.42
CA ALA A 18 -2.43 19.08 -46.00
C ALA A 18 -3.61 19.78 -45.32
N LEU A 19 -4.42 19.01 -44.59
CA LEU A 19 -5.41 19.54 -43.65
C LEU A 19 -4.64 20.14 -42.46
N LEU A 20 -4.57 21.46 -42.42
CA LEU A 20 -4.18 22.20 -41.23
C LEU A 20 -5.14 21.84 -40.09
N PRO A 21 -4.64 21.57 -38.86
CA PRO A 21 -5.50 21.35 -37.71
C PRO A 21 -6.31 22.63 -37.47
N PHE A 22 -7.64 22.49 -37.50
CA PHE A 22 -8.55 23.52 -36.99
C PHE A 22 -8.15 23.84 -35.55
N PRO A 23 -8.01 25.12 -35.16
CA PRO A 23 -7.86 25.48 -33.76
C PRO A 23 -9.09 24.95 -33.03
N GLY A 24 -8.87 23.93 -32.19
CA GLY A 24 -9.92 23.34 -31.38
C GLY A 24 -10.61 24.42 -30.58
N ALA A 25 -11.95 24.37 -30.55
CA ALA A 25 -12.73 25.20 -29.66
C ALA A 25 -12.11 25.13 -28.26
N ALA A 26 -11.68 26.27 -27.73
CA ALA A 26 -11.17 26.36 -26.36
C ALA A 26 -12.22 25.71 -25.45
N ALA A 27 -11.86 24.62 -24.79
CA ALA A 27 -12.75 23.95 -23.86
C ALA A 27 -13.19 24.98 -22.82
N GLU A 28 -14.50 25.20 -22.70
CA GLU A 28 -15.05 26.15 -21.74
C GLU A 28 -14.57 25.76 -20.34
N CYS A 29 -14.00 26.72 -19.61
CA CYS A 29 -13.55 26.53 -18.25
C CYS A 29 -14.74 26.16 -17.36
N PRO A 30 -14.67 25.08 -16.57
CA PRO A 30 -15.74 24.76 -15.65
C PRO A 30 -15.88 25.90 -14.63
N PRO A 31 -17.10 26.34 -14.29
CA PRO A 31 -17.29 27.40 -13.31
C PRO A 31 -16.79 26.96 -11.93
N LEU A 32 -16.12 27.86 -11.20
CA LEU A 32 -15.74 27.63 -9.81
C LEU A 32 -17.00 27.54 -8.93
N ASP A 33 -17.12 26.50 -8.12
CA ASP A 33 -18.24 26.36 -7.22
C ASP A 33 -18.13 27.34 -6.03
N ALA A 34 -19.28 27.91 -5.62
CA ALA A 34 -19.35 28.91 -4.56
C ALA A 34 -18.87 28.38 -3.19
N GLN A 35 -18.93 27.07 -2.96
CA GLN A 35 -18.44 26.47 -1.72
C GLN A 35 -16.90 26.46 -1.70
N THR A 36 -16.25 26.14 -2.81
CA THR A 36 -14.78 26.20 -2.90
C THR A 36 -14.26 27.62 -2.73
N GLU A 37 -14.92 28.60 -3.35
CA GLU A 37 -14.57 30.02 -3.19
C GLU A 37 -14.69 30.47 -1.72
N SER A 38 -15.82 30.17 -1.06
CA SER A 38 -16.05 30.57 0.33
C SER A 38 -15.19 29.82 1.34
N VAL A 39 -14.95 28.52 1.14
CA VAL A 39 -14.18 27.69 2.09
C VAL A 39 -12.68 27.92 1.94
N TRP A 40 -12.16 28.10 0.73
CA TRP A 40 -10.71 28.15 0.50
C TRP A 40 -10.20 29.54 0.12
N GLY A 41 -11.09 30.53 -0.01
CA GLY A 41 -10.74 31.88 -0.43
C GLY A 41 -10.23 31.96 -1.88
N LEU A 42 -10.53 30.95 -2.70
CA LEU A 42 -10.16 30.89 -4.10
C LEU A 42 -11.12 31.76 -4.92
N ARG A 43 -10.63 32.86 -5.48
CA ARG A 43 -11.45 33.75 -6.33
C ARG A 43 -11.65 33.16 -7.72
N ALA A 44 -12.84 33.38 -8.30
CA ALA A 44 -13.14 33.00 -9.68
C ALA A 44 -12.09 33.48 -10.69
N GLU A 45 -11.59 34.71 -10.54
CA GLU A 45 -10.54 35.29 -11.40
C GLU A 45 -9.26 34.42 -11.46
N ASN A 46 -8.86 33.83 -10.33
CA ASN A 46 -7.65 32.99 -10.25
C ASN A 46 -7.89 31.59 -10.83
N TRP A 47 -9.13 31.12 -10.78
CA TRP A 47 -9.56 29.86 -11.37
C TRP A 47 -9.63 29.95 -12.88
N ASP A 48 -10.27 31.01 -13.39
CA ASP A 48 -10.39 31.30 -14.81
C ASP A 48 -9.01 31.49 -15.44
N LYS A 49 -8.11 32.19 -14.75
CA LYS A 49 -6.71 32.33 -15.18
C LYS A 49 -5.98 30.99 -15.24
N ALA A 50 -6.07 30.15 -14.21
CA ALA A 50 -5.42 28.83 -14.21
C ALA A 50 -5.95 27.94 -15.35
N CYS A 51 -7.24 28.02 -15.64
CA CYS A 51 -7.84 27.34 -16.78
C CYS A 51 -7.35 27.88 -18.13
N ALA A 52 -7.31 29.21 -18.29
CA ALA A 52 -6.79 29.87 -19.49
C ALA A 52 -5.30 29.54 -19.73
N ASP A 53 -4.53 29.36 -18.67
CA ASP A 53 -3.13 28.93 -18.69
C ASP A 53 -2.97 27.41 -18.99
N GLY A 54 -4.07 26.67 -19.16
CA GLY A 54 -4.06 25.24 -19.45
C GLY A 54 -3.63 24.36 -18.28
N ARG A 55 -3.77 24.84 -17.04
CA ARG A 55 -3.42 24.05 -15.84
C ARG A 55 -4.45 22.96 -15.58
N ASP A 56 -3.98 21.84 -15.02
CA ASP A 56 -4.85 20.84 -14.40
C ASP A 56 -5.55 21.47 -13.18
N LEU A 57 -6.87 21.68 -13.31
CA LEU A 57 -7.68 22.38 -12.31
C LEU A 57 -7.83 21.61 -10.99
N ASP A 58 -7.81 20.28 -11.03
CA ASP A 58 -7.84 19.44 -9.82
C ASP A 58 -6.52 19.53 -9.06
N GLN A 59 -5.40 19.50 -9.80
CA GLN A 59 -4.08 19.73 -9.22
C GLN A 59 -3.95 21.13 -8.64
N TYR A 60 -4.42 22.15 -9.37
CA TYR A 60 -4.39 23.54 -8.91
C TYR A 60 -5.22 23.72 -7.62
N LEU A 61 -6.42 23.15 -7.55
CA LEU A 61 -7.24 23.19 -6.34
C LEU A 61 -6.56 22.52 -5.14
N ARG A 62 -5.88 21.39 -5.35
CA ARG A 62 -5.10 20.73 -4.30
C ARG A 62 -3.97 21.62 -3.77
N GLN A 63 -3.27 22.33 -4.66
CA GLN A 63 -2.21 23.28 -4.28
C GLN A 63 -2.77 24.42 -3.43
N VAL A 64 -3.88 25.04 -3.85
CA VAL A 64 -4.55 26.11 -3.09
C VAL A 64 -4.94 25.65 -1.68
N LYS A 65 -5.50 24.44 -1.54
CA LYS A 65 -5.87 23.87 -0.23
C LYS A 65 -4.65 23.63 0.66
N ALA A 66 -3.56 23.14 0.09
CA ALA A 66 -2.32 22.91 0.82
C ALA A 66 -1.71 24.23 1.32
N GLU A 67 -1.61 25.24 0.46
CA GLU A 67 -1.09 26.56 0.81
C GLU A 67 -1.95 27.25 1.87
N PHE A 68 -3.28 27.17 1.74
CA PHE A 68 -4.19 27.68 2.77
C PHE A 68 -3.90 27.01 4.12
N SER A 69 -3.73 25.69 4.14
CA SER A 69 -3.49 24.94 5.37
C SER A 69 -2.16 25.31 6.01
N ILE A 70 -1.11 25.55 5.21
CA ILE A 70 0.20 26.00 5.68
C ILE A 70 0.13 27.42 6.26
N ASP A 71 -0.47 28.37 5.53
CA ASP A 71 -0.65 29.75 6.02
C ASP A 71 -1.50 29.77 7.29
N CYS A 72 -2.59 29.00 7.32
CA CYS A 72 -3.43 28.87 8.50
C CYS A 72 -2.64 28.32 9.68
N ALA A 73 -1.88 27.24 9.53
CA ALA A 73 -1.11 26.66 10.63
C ALA A 73 -0.02 27.61 11.15
N GLY A 74 0.63 28.36 10.25
CA GLY A 74 1.65 29.36 10.60
C GLY A 74 1.11 30.52 11.45
N ARG A 75 -0.20 30.79 11.40
CA ARG A 75 -0.85 31.87 12.18
C ARG A 75 -1.18 31.49 13.63
N PHE A 76 -1.16 30.20 13.98
CA PHE A 76 -1.55 29.72 15.30
C PHE A 76 -0.47 28.87 16.00
N PRO A 77 0.79 29.35 16.10
CA PRO A 77 1.90 28.56 16.63
C PRO A 77 1.76 28.24 18.13
N SER A 78 0.89 28.93 18.86
CA SER A 78 0.65 28.76 20.29
C SER A 78 -0.43 27.72 20.64
N LEU A 79 -1.15 27.19 19.65
CA LEU A 79 -2.19 26.18 19.85
C LEU A 79 -1.64 24.75 19.64
N PRO A 80 -2.28 23.71 20.22
CA PRO A 80 -1.90 22.33 19.98
C PRO A 80 -1.88 22.00 18.48
N LYS A 81 -0.78 21.39 18.00
CA LYS A 81 -0.53 21.18 16.57
C LYS A 81 -1.62 20.35 15.90
N GLU A 82 -2.14 19.35 16.59
CA GLU A 82 -3.19 18.45 16.11
C GLU A 82 -4.50 19.20 15.89
N LEU A 83 -4.86 20.10 16.83
CA LEU A 83 -6.04 20.95 16.73
C LEU A 83 -5.92 21.94 15.56
N VAL A 84 -4.74 22.58 15.42
CA VAL A 84 -4.47 23.53 14.34
C VAL A 84 -4.59 22.85 12.97
N ILE A 85 -3.99 21.67 12.81
CA ILE A 85 -4.07 20.91 11.55
C ILE A 85 -5.53 20.52 11.25
N GLN A 86 -6.24 19.96 12.23
CA GLN A 86 -7.63 19.52 12.04
C GLN A 86 -8.57 20.67 11.64
N GLU A 87 -8.39 21.84 12.24
CA GLU A 87 -9.21 23.01 11.91
C GLU A 87 -8.78 23.65 10.59
N CYS A 88 -7.49 23.79 10.29
CA CYS A 88 -7.03 24.38 9.03
C CYS A 88 -7.44 23.55 7.79
N LEU A 89 -7.60 22.24 7.92
CA LEU A 89 -8.15 21.36 6.87
C LEU A 89 -9.64 21.63 6.55
N GLN A 90 -10.32 22.44 7.35
CA GLN A 90 -11.71 22.83 7.12
C GLN A 90 -11.83 24.19 6.41
N GLY A 91 -10.71 24.78 5.96
CA GLY A 91 -10.71 26.06 5.27
C GLY A 91 -10.94 27.26 6.20
N VAL A 92 -11.52 28.34 5.64
CA VAL A 92 -11.85 29.58 6.34
C VAL A 92 -12.67 29.35 7.62
N PRO A 93 -13.71 28.50 7.65
CA PRO A 93 -14.47 28.24 8.87
C PRO A 93 -13.62 27.68 10.02
N GLY A 94 -12.65 26.82 9.74
CA GLY A 94 -11.76 26.28 10.76
C GLY A 94 -10.74 27.29 11.25
N ARG A 95 -10.19 28.11 10.34
CA ARG A 95 -9.34 29.25 10.71
C ARG A 95 -10.08 30.22 11.64
N GLU A 96 -11.35 30.50 11.38
CA GLU A 96 -12.18 31.38 12.23
C GLU A 96 -12.41 30.78 13.62
N ARG A 97 -12.62 29.46 13.71
CA ARG A 97 -12.70 28.77 15.02
C ARG A 97 -11.39 28.84 15.79
N LEU A 98 -10.25 28.64 15.13
CA LEU A 98 -8.93 28.82 15.77
C LEU A 98 -8.73 30.25 16.29
N GLN A 99 -9.18 31.25 15.52
CA GLN A 99 -9.13 32.65 15.94
C GLN A 99 -10.03 32.96 17.14
N ALA A 100 -11.23 32.37 17.18
CA ALA A 100 -12.14 32.49 18.31
C ALA A 100 -11.55 31.88 19.60
N LEU A 101 -10.82 30.76 19.49
CA LEU A 101 -10.15 30.11 20.64
C LEU A 101 -9.05 30.98 21.27
N LEU A 102 -8.46 31.91 20.51
CA LEU A 102 -7.46 32.85 21.01
C LEU A 102 -8.05 34.15 21.58
N GLY A 103 -9.37 34.23 21.76
CA GLY A 103 -10.04 35.37 22.39
C GLY A 103 -10.32 36.56 21.47
N GLY A 104 -10.19 36.38 20.15
CA GLY A 104 -10.52 37.40 19.15
C GLY A 104 -11.95 37.27 18.61
N GLY A 105 -12.96 37.52 19.44
CA GLY A 105 -14.35 37.61 18.97
C GLY A 105 -14.60 38.83 18.06
N PRO A 106 -15.64 38.80 17.20
CA PRO A 106 -16.01 39.96 16.38
C PRO A 106 -16.58 41.06 17.27
N ALA A 107 -15.79 42.10 17.55
CA ALA A 107 -16.23 43.22 18.36
C ALA A 107 -17.24 44.10 17.60
N ALA A 108 -18.51 44.02 18.00
CA ALA A 108 -19.45 45.13 17.88
C ALA A 108 -18.91 46.31 18.73
N GLY A 109 -18.86 47.52 18.15
CA GLY A 109 -18.34 48.74 18.81
C GLY A 109 -19.19 49.22 20.00
N PRO A 110 -18.80 50.31 20.72
CA PRO A 110 -18.27 51.57 20.14
C PRO A 110 -17.07 52.24 20.85
N THR A 111 -16.39 53.10 20.06
CA THR A 111 -15.62 54.33 20.40
C THR A 111 -14.51 54.30 21.48
N GLY A 112 -13.24 54.43 21.04
CA GLY A 112 -12.14 54.92 21.89
C GLY A 112 -10.73 54.61 21.33
N SER A 113 -9.99 55.65 20.94
CA SER A 113 -8.53 55.78 20.63
C SER A 113 -7.69 54.50 20.50
N GLY A 114 -7.01 54.15 19.40
CA GLY A 114 -6.23 55.02 18.51
C GLY A 114 -4.74 54.76 18.68
N ALA A 115 -4.25 53.53 18.40
CA ALA A 115 -2.82 53.25 18.16
C ALA A 115 -2.51 51.85 17.59
N THR A 116 -3.34 50.82 17.82
CA THR A 116 -2.93 49.41 17.54
C THR A 116 -3.65 48.74 16.37
N ARG A 117 -4.32 49.50 15.49
CA ARG A 117 -5.22 48.93 14.45
C ARG A 117 -4.65 48.86 13.04
N MET A 118 -3.38 49.21 12.80
CA MET A 118 -2.82 49.26 11.44
C MET A 118 -2.05 48.02 10.96
N ALA A 119 -1.86 46.98 11.77
CA ALA A 119 -1.02 45.83 11.38
C ALA A 119 -1.76 44.56 10.91
N LEU A 120 -3.11 44.54 10.90
CA LEU A 120 -3.87 43.29 10.69
C LEU A 120 -5.00 43.36 9.64
N GLN A 121 -4.97 44.36 8.75
CA GLN A 121 -5.97 44.48 7.66
C GLN A 121 -5.41 44.43 6.24
N SER A 122 -4.15 44.01 6.02
CA SER A 122 -3.61 43.83 4.68
C SER A 122 -3.63 42.36 4.21
N ARG A 123 -4.66 42.07 3.40
CA ARG A 123 -4.73 41.12 2.26
C ARG A 123 -4.50 39.60 2.50
N PRO A 124 -5.49 38.74 2.15
CA PRO A 124 -5.31 37.28 2.01
C PRO A 124 -4.45 36.85 0.80
N ALA A 125 -3.88 37.79 0.05
CA ALA A 125 -3.30 37.56 -1.28
C ALA A 125 -1.77 37.34 -1.30
N ALA A 126 -1.11 37.32 -0.13
CA ALA A 126 0.36 37.24 -0.09
C ALA A 126 0.92 35.89 -0.61
N GLY A 127 0.22 34.77 -0.38
CA GLY A 127 0.63 33.46 -0.90
C GLY A 127 0.51 33.38 -2.43
N LEU A 128 -0.59 33.89 -2.98
CA LEU A 128 -0.85 33.86 -4.42
C LEU A 128 0.01 34.85 -5.21
N GLN A 129 0.32 36.03 -4.65
CA GLN A 129 1.26 36.98 -5.26
C GLN A 129 2.70 36.45 -5.26
N LYS A 130 3.06 35.61 -4.30
CA LYS A 130 4.38 34.94 -4.25
C LYS A 130 4.51 33.86 -5.33
N LEU A 131 3.43 33.14 -5.64
CA LEU A 131 3.32 32.21 -6.77
C LEU A 131 3.52 32.90 -8.13
N GLU A 132 2.93 34.09 -8.31
CA GLU A 132 3.05 34.86 -9.57
C GLU A 132 4.42 35.51 -9.75
N ALA A 133 5.08 35.91 -8.66
CA ALA A 133 6.35 36.63 -8.71
C ALA A 133 7.59 35.73 -8.76
N GLU A 134 7.56 34.56 -8.13
CA GLU A 134 8.79 33.78 -7.88
C GLU A 134 8.91 32.48 -8.68
N GLY A 135 7.87 32.03 -9.40
CA GLY A 135 7.92 30.84 -10.26
C GLY A 135 8.65 29.67 -9.58
N LEU A 136 8.07 29.13 -8.49
CA LEU A 136 8.83 28.30 -7.56
C LEU A 136 9.11 26.87 -8.04
N ASP A 137 10.38 26.49 -7.89
CA ASP A 137 10.98 25.16 -8.07
C ASP A 137 10.38 24.13 -7.09
N ALA A 138 10.01 22.97 -7.64
CA ALA A 138 9.46 21.82 -6.94
C ALA A 138 10.35 21.31 -5.78
N GLY A 139 11.66 21.58 -5.82
CA GLY A 139 12.59 21.21 -4.74
C GLY A 139 12.36 21.95 -3.41
N SER A 140 11.76 23.15 -3.45
CA SER A 140 11.55 23.99 -2.25
C SER A 140 10.40 23.51 -1.35
N LEU A 141 9.43 22.82 -1.93
CA LEU A 141 8.25 22.32 -1.23
C LEU A 141 8.53 21.00 -0.47
N ASP A 142 9.50 20.23 -0.92
CA ASP A 142 9.86 18.92 -0.34
C ASP A 142 10.63 19.05 0.99
N GLY A 143 11.39 20.14 1.16
CA GLY A 143 12.16 20.42 2.38
C GLY A 143 11.33 20.79 3.62
N PHE A 144 10.09 21.27 3.45
CA PHE A 144 9.23 21.70 4.56
C PHE A 144 8.30 20.59 5.08
N TYR A 145 7.92 19.62 4.25
CA TYR A 145 7.13 18.46 4.68
C TYR A 145 8.00 17.34 5.30
N THR A 146 9.30 17.30 5.00
CA THR A 146 10.28 16.34 5.58
C THR A 146 10.92 16.81 6.89
N GLY A 147 10.67 18.05 7.33
CA GLY A 147 11.17 18.57 8.61
C GLY A 147 12.69 18.83 8.66
N SER A 148 13.37 18.93 7.53
CA SER A 148 14.83 19.07 7.49
C SER A 148 15.37 20.51 7.57
N ALA A 149 14.52 21.55 7.56
CA ALA A 149 14.97 22.95 7.53
C ALA A 149 14.83 23.74 8.85
N ALA A 150 14.75 23.07 10.01
CA ALA A 150 14.67 23.74 11.33
C ALA A 150 15.64 23.18 12.38
N LEU A 151 16.88 22.85 12.00
CA LEU A 151 17.97 22.57 12.94
C LEU A 151 19.25 23.22 12.41
N PRO A 152 19.59 24.42 12.92
CA PRO A 152 20.74 24.46 13.84
C PRO A 152 20.65 25.60 14.88
N VAL A 153 19.81 25.49 15.93
CA VAL A 153 19.91 26.43 17.10
C VAL A 153 19.73 25.76 18.47
N LEU A 154 19.47 24.45 18.59
CA LEU A 154 19.30 23.80 19.90
C LEU A 154 20.12 22.51 20.09
N GLN A 155 21.36 22.51 19.60
CA GLN A 155 22.40 21.65 20.17
C GLN A 155 23.02 22.37 21.37
N THR A 156 22.42 22.21 22.56
CA THR A 156 23.06 22.25 23.88
C THR A 156 21.97 22.26 24.95
N GLY A 157 21.62 21.09 25.49
CA GLY A 157 20.68 21.00 26.60
C GLY A 157 19.97 19.66 26.67
N PHE A 158 20.68 18.65 27.19
CA PHE A 158 20.08 17.38 27.57
C PHE A 158 19.13 17.64 28.74
N VAL A 159 17.83 17.76 28.46
CA VAL A 159 16.77 17.65 29.46
C VAL A 159 15.90 16.49 29.03
N ALA A 160 15.88 15.43 29.85
CA ALA A 160 15.02 14.29 29.67
C ALA A 160 13.56 14.76 29.62
N ARG A 161 13.00 14.87 28.41
CA ARG A 161 11.55 15.04 28.25
C ARG A 161 10.90 13.78 28.80
N ALA A 162 10.04 13.96 29.80
CA ALA A 162 9.03 12.95 30.14
C ALA A 162 8.35 12.53 28.83
N GLY A 163 8.40 11.23 28.53
CA GLY A 163 7.81 10.69 27.31
C GLY A 163 6.32 11.06 27.21
N PRO A 164 5.75 11.15 26.00
CA PRO A 164 4.32 11.36 25.85
C PRO A 164 3.57 10.33 26.69
N ALA A 165 2.53 10.76 27.41
CA ALA A 165 1.71 9.87 28.23
C ALA A 165 1.30 8.66 27.37
N ALA A 166 1.53 7.45 27.89
CA ALA A 166 1.22 6.22 27.16
C ALA A 166 -0.26 6.27 26.75
N GLU A 167 -0.52 6.18 25.44
CA GLU A 167 -1.90 6.13 24.94
C GLU A 167 -2.67 5.00 25.63
N PRO A 168 -3.96 5.20 25.94
CA PRO A 168 -4.74 4.21 26.64
C PRO A 168 -4.83 2.90 25.82
N ARG A 169 -4.69 1.78 26.52
CA ARG A 169 -4.87 0.44 25.91
C ARG A 169 -6.33 0.22 25.53
N VAL A 170 -6.55 -0.50 24.43
CA VAL A 170 -7.90 -0.89 24.00
C VAL A 170 -8.42 -2.01 24.90
N GLU A 171 -9.58 -1.79 25.51
CA GLU A 171 -10.29 -2.83 26.25
C GLU A 171 -10.92 -3.86 25.30
N LEU A 172 -10.22 -4.96 25.06
CA LEU A 172 -10.67 -6.04 24.16
C LEU A 172 -11.96 -6.72 24.64
N GLY A 173 -12.11 -6.86 25.96
CA GLY A 173 -13.31 -7.36 26.63
C GLY A 173 -13.83 -8.67 26.05
N ARG A 174 -15.12 -8.70 25.71
CA ARG A 174 -15.77 -9.86 25.08
C ARG A 174 -15.72 -9.80 23.55
N SER A 175 -15.15 -8.76 22.94
CA SER A 175 -15.23 -8.56 21.49
C SER A 175 -14.04 -9.17 20.74
N VAL A 176 -12.88 -9.28 21.37
CA VAL A 176 -11.73 -10.04 20.85
C VAL A 176 -11.31 -11.05 21.91
N ILE A 177 -11.47 -12.33 21.61
CA ILE A 177 -11.24 -13.44 22.56
C ILE A 177 -10.17 -14.39 22.04
N ILE A 178 -9.35 -14.90 22.96
CA ILE A 178 -8.44 -16.02 22.66
C ILE A 178 -9.21 -17.30 22.89
N ASP A 179 -9.16 -18.22 21.93
CA ASP A 179 -9.92 -19.47 21.99
C ASP A 179 -9.58 -20.24 23.29
N PRO A 180 -10.57 -20.53 24.15
CA PRO A 180 -10.32 -21.19 25.44
C PRO A 180 -9.82 -22.63 25.28
N LYS A 181 -9.92 -23.22 24.08
CA LYS A 181 -9.41 -24.56 23.78
C LYS A 181 -7.91 -24.61 23.51
N LEU A 182 -7.25 -23.46 23.36
CA LEU A 182 -5.82 -23.41 23.12
C LEU A 182 -5.03 -23.93 24.31
N SER A 183 -3.89 -24.55 24.01
CA SER A 183 -2.89 -24.87 25.04
C SER A 183 -2.40 -23.59 25.74
N LYS A 184 -1.78 -23.75 26.92
CA LYS A 184 -1.24 -22.59 27.67
C LYS A 184 -0.22 -21.79 26.85
N ASP A 185 0.60 -22.47 26.05
CA ASP A 185 1.64 -21.83 25.24
C ASP A 185 1.06 -21.05 24.05
N GLU A 186 0.16 -21.67 23.28
CA GLU A 186 -0.59 -21.01 22.20
C GLU A 186 -1.36 -19.79 22.72
N ALA A 187 -2.09 -19.95 23.82
CA ALA A 187 -2.84 -18.84 24.42
C ALA A 187 -1.92 -17.71 24.90
N SER A 188 -0.76 -18.06 25.45
CA SER A 188 0.26 -17.08 25.83
C SER A 188 0.84 -16.37 24.60
N PHE A 189 1.03 -17.08 23.49
CA PHE A 189 1.59 -16.52 22.26
C PHE A 189 0.62 -15.53 21.61
N ALA A 190 -0.64 -15.93 21.49
CA ALA A 190 -1.73 -15.06 21.04
C ALA A 190 -1.85 -13.80 21.92
N ARG A 191 -1.75 -13.93 23.26
CA ARG A 191 -1.72 -12.76 24.16
C ARG A 191 -0.57 -11.82 23.84
N SER A 192 0.64 -12.34 23.68
CA SER A 192 1.82 -11.51 23.39
C SER A 192 1.72 -10.78 22.04
N ILE A 193 1.09 -11.39 21.03
CA ILE A 193 0.82 -10.71 19.75
C ILE A 193 -0.16 -9.56 19.95
N LEU A 194 -1.30 -9.80 20.62
CA LEU A 194 -2.29 -8.76 20.91
C LEU A 194 -1.70 -7.62 21.75
N GLU A 195 -0.88 -7.95 22.75
CA GLU A 195 -0.16 -6.97 23.56
C GLU A 195 0.82 -6.15 22.72
N ARG A 196 1.53 -6.77 21.76
CA ARG A 196 2.42 -6.04 20.84
C ARG A 196 1.63 -5.11 19.92
N MET A 197 0.50 -5.56 19.38
CA MET A 197 -0.40 -4.69 18.60
C MET A 197 -0.89 -3.50 19.42
N GLN A 198 -1.30 -3.71 20.68
CA GLN A 198 -1.69 -2.62 21.59
C GLN A 198 -0.56 -1.60 21.85
N GLY A 199 0.70 -2.00 21.66
CA GLY A 199 1.87 -1.14 21.82
C GLY A 199 2.01 -0.06 20.74
N CYS A 200 1.36 -0.20 19.60
CA CYS A 200 1.46 0.75 18.48
C CYS A 200 0.12 1.39 18.12
N SER A 201 0.15 2.57 17.49
CA SER A 201 -1.07 3.32 17.17
C SER A 201 -1.95 2.55 16.18
N GLU A 202 -1.33 1.90 15.18
CA GLU A 202 -2.10 1.18 14.15
C GLU A 202 -2.74 -0.09 14.71
N GLY A 203 -2.00 -0.86 15.51
CA GLY A 203 -2.55 -2.04 16.15
C GLY A 203 -3.70 -1.69 17.11
N ARG A 204 -3.61 -0.56 17.83
CA ARG A 204 -4.75 -0.04 18.61
C ARG A 204 -5.95 0.32 17.73
N ALA A 205 -5.74 0.96 16.59
CA ALA A 205 -6.83 1.32 15.67
C ALA A 205 -7.57 0.07 15.16
N ILE A 206 -6.85 -0.94 14.71
CA ILE A 206 -7.42 -2.22 14.23
C ILE A 206 -8.21 -2.91 15.35
N LEU A 207 -7.62 -3.06 16.54
CA LEU A 207 -8.27 -3.70 17.69
C LEU A 207 -9.51 -2.93 18.14
N SER A 208 -9.47 -1.59 18.13
CA SER A 208 -10.62 -0.75 18.44
C SER A 208 -11.74 -0.91 17.39
N GLY A 209 -11.36 -1.06 16.11
CA GLY A 209 -12.28 -1.38 15.02
C GLY A 209 -13.02 -2.68 15.26
N LEU A 210 -12.31 -3.76 15.59
CA LEU A 210 -12.89 -5.05 15.96
C LEU A 210 -13.79 -4.95 17.20
N VAL A 211 -13.38 -4.23 18.24
CA VAL A 211 -14.21 -4.02 19.44
C VAL A 211 -15.51 -3.29 19.09
N THR A 212 -15.43 -2.27 18.25
CA THR A 212 -16.59 -1.49 17.79
C THR A 212 -17.56 -2.39 17.02
N GLU A 213 -17.07 -3.14 16.04
CA GLU A 213 -17.92 -4.04 15.25
C GLU A 213 -18.45 -5.22 16.08
N GLY A 214 -17.65 -5.75 17.02
CA GLY A 214 -18.06 -6.79 17.96
C GLY A 214 -19.21 -6.33 18.84
N LYS A 215 -19.13 -5.12 19.41
CA LYS A 215 -20.22 -4.52 20.20
C LYS A 215 -21.46 -4.26 19.35
N ALA A 216 -21.29 -3.64 18.18
CA ALA A 216 -22.40 -3.30 17.29
C ALA A 216 -23.19 -4.56 16.85
N ARG A 217 -22.50 -5.69 16.66
CA ARG A 217 -23.11 -6.95 16.19
C ARG A 217 -23.35 -7.96 17.31
N LYS A 218 -23.10 -7.60 18.58
CA LYS A 218 -23.16 -8.50 19.75
C LYS A 218 -22.40 -9.82 19.51
N THR A 219 -21.18 -9.70 18.99
CA THR A 219 -20.33 -10.83 18.61
C THR A 219 -18.90 -10.65 19.08
N SER A 220 -18.11 -11.71 18.92
CA SER A 220 -16.72 -11.81 19.31
C SER A 220 -15.92 -12.31 18.11
N PHE A 221 -14.71 -11.78 17.95
CA PHE A 221 -13.69 -12.27 17.04
C PHE A 221 -12.71 -13.13 17.82
N LYS A 222 -12.36 -14.30 17.28
CA LYS A 222 -11.57 -15.31 17.96
C LYS A 222 -10.13 -15.33 17.44
N VAL A 223 -9.16 -15.50 18.32
CA VAL A 223 -7.77 -15.84 17.94
C VAL A 223 -7.53 -17.31 18.26
N THR A 224 -7.12 -18.09 17.26
CA THR A 224 -6.88 -19.53 17.39
C THR A 224 -5.73 -19.99 16.49
N PHE A 225 -5.41 -21.29 16.48
CA PHE A 225 -4.29 -21.85 15.72
C PHE A 225 -4.74 -22.99 14.81
N LYS A 226 -4.08 -23.12 13.67
CA LYS A 226 -4.30 -24.17 12.66
C LYS A 226 -2.95 -24.74 12.20
N ASP A 227 -2.94 -26.03 11.90
CA ASP A 227 -1.79 -26.66 11.21
C ASP A 227 -1.99 -26.50 9.71
N TYR A 228 -0.97 -26.02 9.02
CA TYR A 228 -0.92 -25.99 7.57
C TYR A 228 0.04 -27.10 7.11
N PRO A 229 -0.46 -28.12 6.39
CA PRO A 229 0.40 -29.17 5.83
C PRO A 229 1.58 -28.58 5.05
N ASP A 230 2.68 -29.32 5.00
CA ASP A 230 3.89 -28.99 4.22
C ASP A 230 4.66 -27.71 4.59
N THR A 231 4.15 -26.92 5.56
CA THR A 231 4.84 -25.74 6.10
C THR A 231 6.23 -26.11 6.63
N VAL A 232 7.25 -25.41 6.15
CA VAL A 232 8.64 -25.50 6.62
C VAL A 232 9.15 -24.14 7.06
N ILE A 233 10.00 -24.12 8.08
CA ILE A 233 10.73 -22.92 8.49
C ILE A 233 12.04 -22.87 7.71
N VAL A 234 12.27 -21.79 6.98
CA VAL A 234 13.54 -21.49 6.30
C VAL A 234 14.21 -20.30 6.95
N ARG A 235 15.52 -20.14 6.74
CA ARG A 235 16.30 -19.03 7.26
C ARG A 235 17.03 -18.31 6.14
N LYS A 236 16.94 -16.98 6.15
CA LYS A 236 17.67 -16.09 5.24
C LYS A 236 18.31 -14.99 6.07
N GLY A 237 19.63 -15.09 6.29
CA GLY A 237 20.30 -14.25 7.28
C GLY A 237 19.73 -14.46 8.69
N ASP A 238 19.27 -13.37 9.31
CA ASP A 238 18.65 -13.37 10.63
C ASP A 238 17.12 -13.49 10.64
N ILE A 239 16.48 -13.66 9.47
CA ILE A 239 15.03 -13.84 9.35
C ILE A 239 14.68 -15.32 9.29
N GLU A 240 13.68 -15.72 10.08
CA GLU A 240 13.00 -17.02 9.95
C GLU A 240 11.67 -16.80 9.20
N ASP A 241 11.50 -17.55 8.11
CA ASP A 241 10.36 -17.45 7.19
C ASP A 241 9.59 -18.79 7.11
N LEU A 242 8.30 -18.75 6.78
CA LEU A 242 7.49 -19.93 6.49
C LEU A 242 7.38 -20.13 4.97
N LYS A 243 7.69 -21.34 4.49
CA LYS A 243 7.45 -21.75 3.10
C LYS A 243 6.45 -22.90 3.01
N GLY A 244 5.65 -22.92 1.96
CA GLY A 244 4.68 -23.99 1.66
C GLY A 244 3.40 -23.96 2.51
N GLY A 245 3.15 -22.89 3.26
CA GLY A 245 1.91 -22.69 4.01
C GLY A 245 1.70 -21.21 4.34
N GLU A 246 0.63 -20.89 5.06
CA GLU A 246 0.26 -19.51 5.40
C GLU A 246 0.83 -19.09 6.76
N TYR A 247 1.06 -17.79 6.96
CA TYR A 247 1.41 -17.26 8.29
C TYR A 247 0.18 -17.21 9.21
N GLY A 248 -0.96 -16.85 8.64
CA GLY A 248 -2.26 -16.85 9.26
C GLY A 248 -3.35 -16.65 8.22
N GLU A 249 -4.60 -16.74 8.66
CA GLU A 249 -5.78 -16.66 7.81
C GLU A 249 -6.94 -16.05 8.60
N ALA A 250 -7.64 -15.10 7.98
CA ALA A 250 -8.91 -14.59 8.47
C ALA A 250 -10.10 -15.38 7.90
N SER A 251 -10.86 -16.04 8.78
CA SER A 251 -12.19 -16.57 8.44
C SER A 251 -13.26 -15.58 8.85
N THR A 252 -13.85 -14.89 7.86
CA THR A 252 -14.95 -13.94 8.11
C THR A 252 -16.26 -14.64 8.52
N GLU A 253 -16.43 -15.91 8.16
CA GLU A 253 -17.55 -16.76 8.56
C GLU A 253 -17.42 -17.15 10.04
N ASP A 254 -16.28 -17.72 10.44
CA ASP A 254 -16.02 -18.11 11.83
C ASP A 254 -15.77 -16.89 12.73
N ARG A 255 -15.49 -15.73 12.13
CA ARG A 255 -14.97 -14.53 12.79
C ARG A 255 -13.69 -14.87 13.55
N ALA A 256 -12.78 -15.58 12.90
CA ALA A 256 -11.58 -16.09 13.53
C ALA A 256 -10.32 -15.66 12.78
N LEU A 257 -9.31 -15.27 13.54
CA LEU A 257 -7.90 -15.27 13.12
C LEU A 257 -7.33 -16.66 13.43
N TYR A 258 -6.91 -17.38 12.40
CA TYR A 258 -6.11 -18.59 12.51
C TYR A 258 -4.65 -18.23 12.35
N LEU A 259 -3.82 -18.50 13.36
CA LEU A 259 -2.37 -18.39 13.27
C LEU A 259 -1.76 -19.76 12.94
N ASN A 260 -0.72 -19.79 12.13
CA ASN A 260 -0.04 -21.06 11.85
C ASN A 260 0.72 -21.56 13.08
N ARG A 261 0.43 -22.79 13.53
CA ARG A 261 1.08 -23.40 14.69
C ARG A 261 2.59 -23.59 14.49
N ALA A 262 3.08 -23.63 13.25
CA ALA A 262 4.51 -23.70 12.95
C ALA A 262 5.31 -22.51 13.51
N LEU A 263 4.68 -21.35 13.70
CA LEU A 263 5.31 -20.16 14.29
C LEU A 263 5.87 -20.40 15.70
N LEU A 264 5.29 -21.34 16.46
CA LEU A 264 5.78 -21.73 17.79
C LEU A 264 7.11 -22.49 17.74
N LYS A 265 7.54 -22.95 16.57
CA LYS A 265 8.79 -23.70 16.36
C LYS A 265 9.96 -22.80 15.94
N PHE A 266 9.75 -21.50 15.82
CA PHE A 266 10.82 -20.52 15.57
C PHE A 266 11.86 -20.57 16.70
N ARG A 267 13.11 -20.23 16.38
CA ARG A 267 14.23 -20.34 17.33
C ARG A 267 14.04 -19.50 18.58
N SER A 268 13.40 -18.34 18.42
CA SER A 268 13.09 -17.44 19.52
C SER A 268 11.62 -17.06 19.48
N ARG A 269 10.97 -17.14 20.65
CA ARG A 269 9.60 -16.65 20.84
C ARG A 269 9.47 -15.18 20.46
N GLU A 270 10.49 -14.37 20.74
CA GLU A 270 10.45 -12.94 20.39
C GLU A 270 10.50 -12.75 18.86
N SER A 271 11.36 -13.48 18.16
CA SER A 271 11.43 -13.47 16.69
C SER A 271 10.10 -13.91 16.07
N ALA A 272 9.48 -14.95 16.63
CA ALA A 272 8.17 -15.42 16.22
C ALA A 272 7.09 -14.34 16.40
N ILE A 273 7.04 -13.68 17.56
CA ILE A 273 6.09 -12.57 17.81
C ILE A 273 6.34 -11.42 16.83
N ASP A 274 7.59 -11.02 16.62
CA ASP A 274 7.96 -9.93 15.73
C ASP A 274 7.58 -10.22 14.27
N ASN A 275 7.70 -11.48 13.82
CA ASN A 275 7.27 -11.90 12.48
C ASN A 275 5.75 -12.14 12.36
N THR A 276 5.04 -12.33 13.47
CA THR A 276 3.59 -12.64 13.42
C THR A 276 2.72 -11.41 13.60
N VAL A 277 3.23 -10.35 14.24
CA VAL A 277 2.39 -9.20 14.64
C VAL A 277 1.82 -8.44 13.45
N GLY A 278 2.58 -8.26 12.36
CA GLY A 278 2.09 -7.61 11.14
C GLY A 278 1.11 -8.51 10.39
N THR A 279 1.39 -9.81 10.25
CA THR A 279 0.42 -10.79 9.73
C THR A 279 -0.89 -10.76 10.53
N ALA A 280 -0.84 -10.83 11.86
CA ALA A 280 -2.04 -10.81 12.69
C ALA A 280 -2.85 -9.51 12.49
N ALA A 281 -2.17 -8.37 12.33
CA ALA A 281 -2.80 -7.10 12.02
C ALA A 281 -3.43 -7.07 10.61
N HIS A 282 -2.77 -7.67 9.62
CA HIS A 282 -3.30 -7.87 8.27
C HIS A 282 -4.60 -8.69 8.32
N GLU A 283 -4.57 -9.89 8.89
CA GLU A 283 -5.75 -10.75 8.98
C GLU A 283 -6.89 -10.16 9.82
N MET A 284 -6.56 -9.49 10.93
CA MET A 284 -7.57 -8.79 11.73
C MET A 284 -8.21 -7.61 10.99
N THR A 285 -7.50 -7.02 10.02
CA THR A 285 -8.06 -5.97 9.16
C THR A 285 -9.13 -6.54 8.25
N HIS A 286 -8.93 -7.73 7.66
CA HIS A 286 -9.99 -8.42 6.89
C HIS A 286 -11.26 -8.62 7.74
N LEU A 287 -11.11 -9.16 8.96
CA LEU A 287 -12.23 -9.37 9.88
C LEU A 287 -12.97 -8.07 10.20
N TRP A 288 -12.22 -6.99 10.45
CA TRP A 288 -12.77 -5.67 10.75
C TRP A 288 -13.49 -5.06 9.55
N ARG A 289 -12.83 -4.99 8.38
CA ARG A 289 -13.37 -4.38 7.16
C ARG A 289 -14.60 -5.15 6.68
N ALA A 290 -14.56 -6.49 6.65
CA ALA A 290 -15.71 -7.30 6.30
C ALA A 290 -16.92 -7.03 7.22
N ALA A 291 -16.70 -6.95 8.53
CA ALA A 291 -17.77 -6.63 9.49
C ALA A 291 -18.34 -5.20 9.29
N ARG A 292 -17.45 -4.22 9.04
CA ARG A 292 -17.83 -2.83 8.77
C ARG A 292 -18.63 -2.70 7.47
N VAL A 293 -18.21 -3.37 6.39
CA VAL A 293 -18.91 -3.37 5.09
C VAL A 293 -20.27 -4.06 5.22
N LYS A 294 -20.33 -5.25 5.84
CA LYS A 294 -21.62 -5.93 6.12
C LYS A 294 -22.61 -5.03 6.85
N ARG A 295 -22.15 -4.17 7.76
CA ARG A 295 -23.00 -3.26 8.54
C ARG A 295 -23.38 -1.99 7.77
N THR A 296 -22.43 -1.36 7.09
CA THR A 296 -22.60 0.00 6.55
C THR A 296 -22.93 0.04 5.07
N MET A 297 -22.60 -1.03 4.33
CA MET A 297 -22.75 -1.16 2.88
C MET A 297 -23.10 -2.62 2.50
N PRO A 298 -24.16 -3.23 3.07
CA PRO A 298 -24.45 -4.66 2.89
C PRO A 298 -24.65 -5.08 1.42
N HIS A 299 -25.14 -4.18 0.58
CA HIS A 299 -25.37 -4.44 -0.85
C HIS A 299 -24.07 -4.50 -1.68
N TYR A 300 -22.94 -4.04 -1.14
CA TYR A 300 -21.62 -4.19 -1.76
C TYR A 300 -20.79 -5.29 -1.12
N TYR A 301 -21.35 -6.08 -0.20
CA TYR A 301 -20.58 -7.14 0.45
C TYR A 301 -20.07 -8.20 -0.54
N GLU A 302 -20.90 -8.62 -1.51
CA GLU A 302 -20.50 -9.52 -2.60
C GLU A 302 -19.37 -8.91 -3.46
N VAL A 303 -19.36 -7.60 -3.67
CA VAL A 303 -18.28 -6.92 -4.40
C VAL A 303 -17.01 -6.84 -3.56
N PHE A 304 -17.16 -6.60 -2.26
CA PHE A 304 -16.05 -6.50 -1.32
C PHE A 304 -15.27 -7.81 -1.19
N ASP A 305 -15.96 -8.96 -1.21
CA ASP A 305 -15.31 -10.28 -1.24
C ASP A 305 -14.49 -10.50 -2.54
N MET A 306 -14.68 -9.69 -3.58
CA MET A 306 -13.92 -9.70 -4.84
C MET A 306 -13.00 -8.48 -5.01
N ASP A 307 -12.91 -7.62 -3.99
CA ASP A 307 -12.16 -6.37 -4.07
C ASP A 307 -10.71 -6.59 -3.66
N LEU A 308 -9.78 -6.46 -4.61
CA LEU A 308 -8.34 -6.51 -4.34
C LEU A 308 -7.89 -5.45 -3.32
N GLY A 309 -8.71 -4.41 -3.12
CA GLY A 309 -8.48 -3.39 -2.09
C GLY A 309 -8.55 -3.86 -0.67
N ASP A 310 -9.35 -4.89 -0.40
CA ASP A 310 -9.38 -5.43 0.94
C ASP A 310 -8.01 -6.01 1.30
N GLU A 311 -7.49 -6.88 0.43
CA GLU A 311 -6.15 -7.46 0.56
C GLU A 311 -5.05 -6.40 0.59
N PHE A 312 -5.03 -5.48 -0.38
CA PHE A 312 -3.98 -4.45 -0.45
C PHE A 312 -3.98 -3.55 0.79
N GLY A 313 -5.16 -3.11 1.24
CA GLY A 313 -5.27 -2.32 2.45
C GLY A 313 -4.97 -3.10 3.72
N ALA A 314 -5.37 -4.37 3.82
CA ALA A 314 -4.98 -5.24 4.92
C ALA A 314 -3.45 -5.41 4.99
N ARG A 315 -2.76 -5.57 3.85
CA ARG A 315 -1.29 -5.62 3.81
C ARG A 315 -0.66 -4.33 4.29
N LEU A 316 -1.15 -3.18 3.83
CA LEU A 316 -0.70 -1.88 4.31
C LEU A 316 -0.84 -1.75 5.83
N LYS A 317 -1.96 -2.22 6.40
CA LYS A 317 -2.18 -2.24 7.86
C LYS A 317 -1.20 -3.16 8.57
N GLY A 318 -0.98 -4.37 8.06
CA GLY A 318 0.01 -5.30 8.61
C GLY A 318 1.43 -4.74 8.59
N GLN A 319 1.83 -4.19 7.45
CA GLN A 319 3.13 -3.54 7.25
C GLN A 319 3.31 -2.29 8.11
N LEU A 320 2.26 -1.49 8.30
CA LEU A 320 2.27 -0.36 9.24
C LEU A 320 2.52 -0.83 10.68
N VAL A 321 1.83 -1.88 11.13
CA VAL A 321 2.05 -2.46 12.45
C VAL A 321 3.48 -3.01 12.56
N GLY A 322 3.97 -3.72 11.56
CA GLY A 322 5.37 -4.18 11.49
C GLY A 322 6.37 -3.02 11.57
N ALA A 323 6.16 -1.97 10.78
CA ALA A 323 6.96 -0.75 10.75
C ALA A 323 6.97 -0.03 12.12
N GLN A 324 5.85 0.00 12.84
CA GLN A 324 5.76 0.65 14.16
C GLN A 324 6.30 -0.22 15.31
N THR A 325 6.31 -1.54 15.16
CA THR A 325 6.61 -2.48 16.27
C THR A 325 7.97 -3.16 16.17
N HIS A 326 8.67 -3.07 15.03
CA HIS A 326 10.01 -3.66 14.89
C HIS A 326 10.99 -3.12 15.95
N ARG A 327 11.93 -3.98 16.36
CA ARG A 327 12.96 -3.66 17.37
C ARG A 327 14.36 -3.47 16.77
N GLY A 328 14.42 -3.22 15.47
CA GLY A 328 15.66 -3.13 14.70
C GLY A 328 16.09 -4.45 14.07
N THR A 329 15.28 -5.50 14.24
CA THR A 329 15.40 -6.78 13.55
C THR A 329 14.49 -6.79 12.33
N ALA A 330 14.99 -7.33 11.22
CA ALA A 330 14.19 -7.54 10.03
C ALA A 330 13.19 -8.68 10.25
N THR A 331 12.01 -8.53 9.67
CA THR A 331 10.92 -9.51 9.62
C THR A 331 10.37 -9.57 8.21
N VAL A 332 9.61 -10.60 7.89
CA VAL A 332 8.92 -10.72 6.59
C VAL A 332 8.07 -9.47 6.31
N ASP A 333 7.28 -9.00 7.27
CA ASP A 333 6.48 -7.78 7.11
C ASP A 333 7.32 -6.52 6.81
N THR A 334 8.53 -6.40 7.40
CA THR A 334 9.41 -5.26 7.08
C THR A 334 10.08 -5.38 5.70
N GLU A 335 10.27 -6.60 5.20
CA GLU A 335 10.71 -6.85 3.82
C GLU A 335 9.61 -6.46 2.84
N ASP A 336 8.41 -6.98 3.05
CA ASP A 336 7.23 -6.70 2.23
C ASP A 336 6.90 -5.20 2.23
N ALA A 337 7.05 -4.52 3.37
CA ALA A 337 6.89 -3.07 3.46
C ALA A 337 7.92 -2.32 2.59
N ARG A 338 9.17 -2.78 2.52
CA ARG A 338 10.17 -2.17 1.62
C ARG A 338 9.78 -2.36 0.16
N ASP A 339 9.38 -3.57 -0.20
CA ASP A 339 8.98 -3.88 -1.56
C ASP A 339 7.77 -3.03 -1.98
N MET A 340 6.76 -2.91 -1.12
CA MET A 340 5.60 -2.06 -1.37
C MET A 340 5.96 -0.57 -1.46
N LEU A 341 6.87 -0.09 -0.63
CA LEU A 341 7.31 1.31 -0.67
C LEU A 341 8.16 1.64 -1.90
N SER A 342 8.86 0.66 -2.47
CA SER A 342 9.71 0.84 -3.64
C SER A 342 8.90 1.07 -4.92
N ASP A 343 7.83 0.31 -5.12
CA ASP A 343 6.97 0.37 -6.30
C ASP A 343 5.58 -0.22 -5.95
N PRO A 344 4.69 0.59 -5.35
CA PRO A 344 3.40 0.10 -4.84
C PRO A 344 2.46 -0.40 -5.94
N ASP A 345 2.54 0.19 -7.14
CA ASP A 345 1.69 -0.19 -8.27
C ASP A 345 2.12 -1.55 -8.82
N ASN A 346 3.41 -1.76 -9.04
CA ASN A 346 3.93 -3.05 -9.45
C ASN A 346 3.74 -4.12 -8.36
N TYR A 347 3.89 -3.78 -7.07
CA TYR A 347 3.57 -4.69 -5.97
C TYR A 347 2.12 -5.18 -6.10
N ARG A 348 1.17 -4.25 -6.28
CA ARG A 348 -0.25 -4.56 -6.48
C ARG A 348 -0.48 -5.40 -7.74
N GLU A 349 0.17 -5.10 -8.86
CA GLU A 349 0.01 -5.89 -10.08
C GLU A 349 0.53 -7.33 -9.93
N ARG A 350 1.67 -7.51 -9.26
CA ARG A 350 2.22 -8.85 -8.96
C ARG A 350 1.29 -9.67 -8.06
N MET A 351 0.66 -9.04 -7.07
CA MET A 351 -0.28 -9.72 -6.16
C MET A 351 -1.38 -10.49 -6.90
N LYS A 352 -1.85 -9.94 -8.03
CA LYS A 352 -2.90 -10.54 -8.85
C LYS A 352 -2.47 -11.88 -9.49
N LEU A 353 -1.22 -12.28 -9.34
CA LEU A 353 -0.65 -13.53 -9.86
C LEU A 353 -0.22 -14.51 -8.76
N TRP A 354 -0.29 -14.13 -7.47
CA TRP A 354 0.26 -14.95 -6.39
C TRP A 354 -0.60 -16.16 -6.04
N SER A 355 -1.92 -16.03 -6.10
CA SER A 355 -2.83 -17.11 -5.74
C SER A 355 -4.13 -17.05 -6.57
N PRO A 356 -4.91 -18.14 -6.62
CA PRO A 356 -6.18 -18.14 -7.34
C PRO A 356 -7.17 -17.08 -6.85
N VAL A 357 -7.22 -16.84 -5.53
CA VAL A 357 -8.12 -15.85 -4.92
C VAL A 357 -7.78 -14.43 -5.40
N TYR A 358 -6.49 -14.08 -5.43
CA TYR A 358 -6.07 -12.75 -5.91
C TYR A 358 -6.22 -12.61 -7.42
N ALA A 359 -6.07 -13.70 -8.18
CA ALA A 359 -6.24 -13.68 -9.63
C ALA A 359 -7.66 -13.35 -10.10
N VAL A 360 -8.67 -13.68 -9.29
CA VAL A 360 -10.07 -13.32 -9.55
C VAL A 360 -10.52 -12.05 -8.84
N SER A 361 -9.65 -11.42 -8.05
CA SER A 361 -9.94 -10.15 -7.40
C SER A 361 -9.73 -8.99 -8.37
N LEU A 362 -10.53 -7.93 -8.22
CA LEU A 362 -10.52 -6.75 -9.08
C LEU A 362 -10.21 -5.50 -8.26
N ASP A 363 -9.42 -4.58 -8.81
CA ASP A 363 -9.37 -3.21 -8.29
C ASP A 363 -10.50 -2.34 -8.86
N LEU A 364 -10.69 -1.12 -8.31
CA LEU A 364 -11.77 -0.24 -8.74
C LEU A 364 -11.74 0.12 -10.24
N SER A 365 -10.54 0.19 -10.84
CA SER A 365 -10.42 0.49 -12.27
C SER A 365 -10.85 -0.72 -13.09
N GLU A 366 -10.46 -1.92 -12.66
CA GLU A 366 -10.83 -3.19 -13.29
C GLU A 366 -12.31 -3.53 -13.14
N MET A 367 -12.96 -3.12 -12.05
CA MET A 367 -14.41 -3.27 -11.87
C MET A 367 -15.25 -2.55 -12.95
N GLN A 368 -14.68 -1.58 -13.66
CA GLN A 368 -15.34 -0.91 -14.80
C GLN A 368 -15.37 -1.78 -16.06
N ASP A 369 -14.36 -2.63 -16.27
CA ASP A 369 -14.33 -3.63 -17.33
C ASP A 369 -13.68 -4.95 -16.85
N PRO A 370 -14.42 -5.74 -16.06
CA PRO A 370 -13.91 -7.00 -15.49
C PRO A 370 -13.46 -7.98 -16.57
N ARG A 371 -14.10 -7.93 -17.75
CA ARG A 371 -13.79 -8.83 -18.86
C ARG A 371 -12.40 -8.52 -19.43
N ALA A 372 -12.11 -7.25 -19.67
CA ALA A 372 -10.77 -6.84 -20.12
C ALA A 372 -9.69 -7.19 -19.08
N ALA A 373 -9.97 -6.94 -17.80
CA ALA A 373 -9.06 -7.24 -16.70
C ALA A 373 -8.72 -8.74 -16.63
N TYR A 374 -9.74 -9.63 -16.61
CA TYR A 374 -9.53 -11.07 -16.57
C TYR A 374 -8.85 -11.62 -17.84
N ALA A 375 -9.15 -11.07 -19.02
CA ALA A 375 -8.47 -11.47 -20.26
C ALA A 375 -6.98 -11.13 -20.21
N ALA A 376 -6.62 -9.95 -19.70
CA ALA A 376 -5.23 -9.56 -19.49
C ALA A 376 -4.55 -10.46 -18.42
N ARG A 377 -5.26 -10.72 -17.32
CA ARG A 377 -4.78 -11.61 -16.24
C ARG A 377 -4.47 -13.01 -16.73
N LEU A 378 -5.34 -13.59 -17.56
CA LEU A 378 -5.12 -14.93 -18.11
C LEU A 378 -3.87 -14.99 -18.99
N LYS A 379 -3.55 -13.91 -19.71
CA LYS A 379 -2.29 -13.81 -20.47
C LYS A 379 -1.08 -13.76 -19.53
N ALA A 380 -1.14 -12.94 -18.49
CA ALA A 380 -0.05 -12.82 -17.51
C ALA A 380 0.21 -14.13 -16.74
N LEU A 381 -0.85 -14.83 -16.32
CA LEU A 381 -0.75 -16.13 -15.65
C LEU A 381 -0.10 -17.19 -16.54
N LYS A 382 -0.37 -17.19 -17.86
CA LYS A 382 0.31 -18.09 -18.79
C LYS A 382 1.82 -17.83 -18.84
N THR A 383 2.23 -16.57 -18.87
CA THR A 383 3.66 -16.22 -18.80
C THR A 383 4.27 -16.68 -17.48
N SER A 384 3.60 -16.39 -16.35
CA SER A 384 4.04 -16.83 -15.02
C SER A 384 4.17 -18.35 -14.91
N LEU A 385 3.24 -19.12 -15.48
CA LEU A 385 3.29 -20.58 -15.48
C LEU A 385 4.52 -21.12 -16.24
N GLU A 386 4.85 -20.53 -17.39
CA GLU A 386 6.05 -20.92 -18.13
C GLU A 386 7.34 -20.54 -17.38
N ASP A 387 7.36 -19.40 -16.69
CA ASP A 387 8.47 -19.01 -15.81
C ASP A 387 8.65 -19.98 -14.64
N LEU A 388 7.55 -20.39 -13.99
CA LEU A 388 7.58 -21.39 -12.92
C LEU A 388 8.10 -22.75 -13.42
N LYS A 389 7.63 -23.22 -14.59
CA LYS A 389 8.10 -24.48 -15.19
C LYS A 389 9.58 -24.44 -15.58
N ARG A 390 10.06 -23.29 -16.05
CA ARG A 390 11.48 -23.07 -16.32
C ARG A 390 12.28 -23.08 -15.01
N GLY A 391 11.85 -22.32 -14.01
CA GLY A 391 12.46 -22.32 -12.68
C GLY A 391 12.56 -23.72 -12.07
N GLN A 392 11.49 -24.51 -12.13
CA GLN A 392 11.46 -25.89 -11.65
C GLN A 392 12.54 -26.78 -12.31
N LYS A 393 12.80 -26.60 -13.61
CA LYS A 393 13.85 -27.32 -14.34
C LYS A 393 15.25 -26.81 -14.01
N GLU A 394 15.37 -25.52 -13.72
CA GLU A 394 16.66 -24.88 -13.42
C GLU A 394 17.17 -25.20 -12.02
N GLN A 395 16.32 -25.24 -10.98
CA GLN A 395 16.78 -25.42 -9.58
C GLN A 395 17.68 -26.64 -9.36
N PRO A 396 17.42 -27.85 -9.94
CA PRO A 396 18.34 -28.97 -9.82
C PRO A 396 19.74 -28.69 -10.38
N LEU A 397 19.86 -27.88 -11.45
CA LEU A 397 21.14 -27.48 -12.02
C LEU A 397 21.89 -26.54 -11.07
N VAL A 398 21.17 -25.70 -10.33
CA VAL A 398 21.74 -24.84 -9.29
C VAL A 398 22.39 -25.69 -8.19
N LEU A 399 21.67 -26.70 -7.69
CA LEU A 399 22.22 -27.64 -6.71
C LEU A 399 23.43 -28.41 -7.26
N LYS A 400 23.40 -28.79 -8.54
CA LYS A 400 24.54 -29.43 -9.22
C LYS A 400 25.77 -28.50 -9.19
N ARG A 401 25.61 -27.23 -9.55
CA ARG A 401 26.68 -26.21 -9.53
C ARG A 401 27.22 -25.96 -8.12
N ILE A 402 26.35 -25.80 -7.12
CA ILE A 402 26.75 -25.69 -5.71
C ILE A 402 27.57 -26.92 -5.30
N GLY A 403 27.07 -28.11 -5.62
CA GLY A 403 27.73 -29.39 -5.33
C GLY A 403 29.09 -29.55 -6.01
N HIS A 404 29.26 -28.98 -7.22
CA HIS A 404 30.55 -28.90 -7.91
C HIS A 404 31.55 -28.06 -7.13
N PHE A 405 31.22 -26.80 -6.83
CA PHE A 405 32.13 -25.91 -6.08
C PHE A 405 32.49 -26.46 -4.72
N CYS A 406 31.54 -27.12 -4.06
CA CYS A 406 31.76 -27.88 -2.84
C CYS A 406 32.81 -29.00 -2.96
N LYS A 407 32.96 -29.61 -4.14
CA LYS A 407 33.79 -30.80 -4.35
C LYS A 407 35.12 -30.50 -5.03
N ALA A 408 35.10 -29.70 -6.09
CA ALA A 408 36.26 -29.36 -6.90
C ALA A 408 37.11 -28.27 -6.24
N HIS A 409 36.49 -27.36 -5.49
CA HIS A 409 37.13 -26.19 -4.89
C HIS A 409 37.08 -26.21 -3.36
N LYS A 410 37.34 -27.38 -2.76
CA LYS A 410 37.22 -27.63 -1.31
C LYS A 410 38.09 -26.73 -0.44
N GLU A 411 39.23 -26.27 -0.96
CA GLU A 411 40.18 -25.43 -0.23
C GLU A 411 39.63 -24.01 0.04
N ASP A 412 38.62 -23.56 -0.72
CA ASP A 412 38.01 -22.23 -0.64
C ASP A 412 36.77 -22.15 0.28
N ASP A 413 36.45 -23.23 0.99
CA ASP A 413 35.28 -23.36 1.88
C ASP A 413 33.94 -22.98 1.21
N TYR A 414 33.77 -23.29 -0.08
CA TYR A 414 32.53 -22.95 -0.79
C TYR A 414 31.29 -23.60 -0.20
N CYS A 415 31.40 -24.78 0.44
CA CYS A 415 30.24 -25.43 1.05
C CYS A 415 29.62 -24.61 2.19
N GLY A 416 30.44 -24.04 3.07
CA GLY A 416 29.93 -23.14 4.11
C GLY A 416 29.30 -21.89 3.49
N ARG A 417 29.90 -21.37 2.42
CA ARG A 417 29.51 -20.13 1.75
C ARG A 417 28.25 -20.24 0.88
N PHE A 418 27.84 -21.43 0.47
CA PHE A 418 26.60 -21.65 -0.28
C PHE A 418 25.42 -22.15 0.57
N SER A 419 25.59 -22.33 1.88
CA SER A 419 24.59 -22.98 2.73
C SER A 419 23.18 -22.36 2.68
N GLU A 420 23.09 -21.03 2.63
CA GLU A 420 21.79 -20.34 2.51
C GLU A 420 21.17 -20.53 1.13
N LEU A 421 21.96 -20.36 0.07
CA LEU A 421 21.50 -20.55 -1.32
C LEU A 421 21.08 -22.01 -1.56
N GLU A 422 21.80 -22.98 -0.99
CA GLU A 422 21.43 -24.39 -1.07
C GLU A 422 20.08 -24.65 -0.37
N ALA A 423 19.89 -24.12 0.84
CA ALA A 423 18.64 -24.25 1.58
C ALA A 423 17.46 -23.62 0.83
N GLU A 424 17.64 -22.41 0.29
CA GLU A 424 16.65 -21.72 -0.55
C GLU A 424 16.33 -22.53 -1.82
N THR A 425 17.35 -23.00 -2.53
CA THR A 425 17.18 -23.82 -3.76
C THR A 425 16.42 -25.11 -3.47
N ARG A 426 16.73 -25.79 -2.35
CA ARG A 426 16.01 -27.00 -1.92
C ARG A 426 14.56 -26.71 -1.54
N ALA A 427 14.30 -25.59 -0.86
CA ALA A 427 12.95 -25.16 -0.55
C ALA A 427 12.17 -24.90 -1.86
N ASN A 428 12.76 -24.16 -2.80
CA ASN A 428 12.15 -23.88 -4.10
C ASN A 428 11.82 -25.16 -4.88
N ILE A 429 12.72 -26.16 -4.93
CA ILE A 429 12.43 -27.46 -5.56
C ILE A 429 11.19 -28.11 -4.95
N LYS A 430 11.02 -28.02 -3.63
CA LYS A 430 9.86 -28.57 -2.92
C LYS A 430 8.58 -27.79 -3.24
N THR A 431 8.64 -26.47 -3.39
CA THR A 431 7.45 -25.61 -3.57
C THR A 431 7.00 -25.45 -5.02
N TYR A 432 7.91 -25.47 -6.01
CA TYR A 432 7.54 -25.28 -7.43
C TYR A 432 6.37 -26.14 -7.93
N PRO A 433 6.25 -27.44 -7.60
CA PRO A 433 5.08 -28.23 -8.00
C PRO A 433 3.75 -27.63 -7.50
N HIS A 434 3.73 -27.13 -6.26
CA HIS A 434 2.58 -26.45 -5.68
C HIS A 434 2.32 -25.13 -6.39
N ASP A 435 3.35 -24.30 -6.60
CA ASP A 435 3.21 -22.99 -7.24
C ASP A 435 2.71 -23.11 -8.69
N ILE A 436 3.16 -24.14 -9.42
CA ILE A 436 2.65 -24.50 -10.75
C ILE A 436 1.16 -24.86 -10.67
N GLN A 437 0.77 -25.68 -9.70
CA GLN A 437 -0.63 -26.05 -9.49
C GLN A 437 -1.50 -24.83 -9.13
N GLU A 438 -1.00 -23.91 -8.32
CA GLU A 438 -1.70 -22.65 -8.00
C GLU A 438 -1.87 -21.77 -9.23
N ALA A 439 -0.84 -21.62 -10.07
CA ALA A 439 -0.94 -20.88 -11.32
C ALA A 439 -1.96 -21.51 -12.30
N GLU A 440 -1.97 -22.84 -12.41
CA GLU A 440 -2.97 -23.56 -13.21
C GLU A 440 -4.40 -23.39 -12.65
N SER A 441 -4.55 -23.46 -11.33
CA SER A 441 -5.82 -23.21 -10.64
C SER A 441 -6.31 -21.77 -10.85
N ALA A 442 -5.41 -20.78 -10.73
CA ALA A 442 -5.70 -19.38 -11.00
C ALA A 442 -6.15 -19.17 -12.45
N MET A 443 -5.46 -19.77 -13.42
CA MET A 443 -5.86 -19.73 -14.84
C MET A 443 -7.25 -20.30 -15.05
N LYS A 444 -7.57 -21.43 -14.41
CA LYS A 444 -8.89 -22.05 -14.48
C LYS A 444 -9.96 -21.13 -13.89
N GLN A 445 -9.74 -20.59 -12.68
CA GLN A 445 -10.71 -19.71 -12.03
C GLN A 445 -10.95 -18.42 -12.82
N VAL A 446 -9.91 -17.81 -13.38
CA VAL A 446 -10.04 -16.64 -14.25
C VAL A 446 -10.84 -16.97 -15.53
N ALA A 447 -10.60 -18.14 -16.14
CA ALA A 447 -11.37 -18.59 -17.29
C ALA A 447 -12.85 -18.86 -16.94
N ASP A 448 -13.11 -19.47 -15.79
CA ASP A 448 -14.47 -19.69 -15.28
C ASP A 448 -15.18 -18.37 -15.01
N GLN A 449 -14.48 -17.38 -14.44
CA GLN A 449 -15.03 -16.03 -14.24
C GLN A 449 -15.37 -15.37 -15.58
N LEU A 450 -14.47 -15.42 -16.57
CA LEU A 450 -14.75 -14.92 -17.92
C LEU A 450 -16.01 -15.55 -18.53
N ALA A 451 -16.18 -16.86 -18.39
CA ALA A 451 -17.38 -17.56 -18.87
C ALA A 451 -18.64 -17.15 -18.07
N MET A 452 -18.52 -17.00 -16.75
CA MET A 452 -19.61 -16.57 -15.88
C MET A 452 -20.12 -15.18 -16.25
N LEU A 453 -19.24 -14.24 -16.60
CA LEU A 453 -19.61 -12.88 -17.02
C LEU A 453 -20.55 -12.84 -18.25
N GLU A 454 -20.61 -13.88 -19.07
CA GLU A 454 -21.52 -13.99 -20.22
C GLU A 454 -22.95 -14.42 -19.84
N THR A 455 -23.14 -14.93 -18.62
CA THR A 455 -24.44 -15.39 -18.11
C THR A 455 -25.31 -14.24 -17.60
N GLN A 456 -26.56 -14.54 -17.21
CA GLN A 456 -27.43 -13.53 -16.58
C GLN A 456 -26.91 -13.10 -15.21
N ASP A 457 -26.38 -14.03 -14.42
CA ASP A 457 -25.77 -13.74 -13.12
C ASP A 457 -24.50 -12.90 -13.29
N GLY A 458 -23.70 -13.19 -14.32
CA GLY A 458 -22.55 -12.37 -14.70
C GLY A 458 -22.91 -10.94 -15.08
N LYS A 459 -23.98 -10.75 -15.87
CA LYS A 459 -24.49 -9.41 -16.20
C LYS A 459 -24.97 -8.64 -14.97
N ARG A 460 -25.62 -9.32 -14.02
CA ARG A 460 -26.01 -8.76 -12.72
C ARG A 460 -24.77 -8.32 -11.94
N LEU A 461 -23.77 -9.20 -11.82
CA LEU A 461 -22.52 -8.92 -11.11
C LEU A 461 -21.76 -7.73 -11.74
N MET A 462 -21.60 -7.70 -13.07
CA MET A 462 -20.95 -6.58 -13.77
C MET A 462 -21.63 -5.24 -13.47
N LYS A 463 -22.98 -5.21 -13.43
CA LYS A 463 -23.72 -4.00 -13.05
C LYS A 463 -23.42 -3.59 -11.62
N LEU A 464 -23.30 -4.56 -10.70
CA LEU A 464 -22.98 -4.31 -9.30
C LEU A 464 -21.54 -3.80 -9.12
N LEU A 465 -20.56 -4.40 -9.80
CA LEU A 465 -19.15 -3.99 -9.81
C LEU A 465 -19.01 -2.55 -10.32
N LYS A 466 -19.60 -2.23 -11.48
CA LYS A 466 -19.60 -0.87 -12.04
C LYS A 466 -20.22 0.16 -11.09
N ARG A 467 -21.33 -0.22 -10.44
CA ARG A 467 -22.01 0.64 -9.46
C ARG A 467 -21.11 0.89 -8.25
N ALA A 468 -20.53 -0.15 -7.66
CA ALA A 468 -19.61 -0.02 -6.52
C ALA A 468 -18.40 0.86 -6.88
N ALA A 469 -17.81 0.64 -8.04
CA ALA A 469 -16.68 1.42 -8.52
C ALA A 469 -17.01 2.88 -8.87
N ALA A 470 -18.29 3.24 -9.04
CA ALA A 470 -18.76 4.61 -9.20
C ALA A 470 -19.23 5.27 -7.88
N ASP A 471 -19.48 4.47 -6.84
CA ASP A 471 -20.06 4.93 -5.59
C ASP A 471 -19.02 5.62 -4.70
N SER A 472 -19.27 6.88 -4.33
CA SER A 472 -18.34 7.68 -3.52
C SER A 472 -18.09 7.08 -2.14
N LYS A 473 -19.10 6.45 -1.53
CA LYS A 473 -18.98 5.81 -0.22
C LYS A 473 -18.10 4.57 -0.32
N TYR A 474 -18.27 3.76 -1.36
CA TYR A 474 -17.41 2.58 -1.57
C TYR A 474 -15.96 2.99 -1.86
N ARG A 475 -15.76 4.03 -2.69
CA ARG A 475 -14.44 4.59 -2.99
C ARG A 475 -13.67 5.07 -1.76
N THR A 476 -14.34 5.44 -0.66
CA THR A 476 -13.65 5.83 0.59
C THR A 476 -12.74 4.72 1.12
N LEU A 477 -13.05 3.45 0.88
CA LEU A 477 -12.18 2.34 1.25
C LEU A 477 -10.79 2.44 0.58
N ARG A 478 -10.73 2.98 -0.65
CA ARG A 478 -9.46 3.16 -1.37
C ARG A 478 -8.71 4.41 -0.97
N GLN A 479 -9.43 5.44 -0.54
CA GLN A 479 -8.79 6.60 0.06
C GLN A 479 -8.07 6.20 1.35
N GLU A 480 -8.70 5.34 2.17
CA GLU A 480 -8.04 4.79 3.36
C GLU A 480 -6.73 4.06 3.01
N ASP A 481 -6.71 3.26 1.93
CA ASP A 481 -5.48 2.58 1.47
C ASP A 481 -4.38 3.59 1.07
N GLN A 482 -4.74 4.69 0.37
CA GLN A 482 -3.78 5.73 0.00
C GLN A 482 -3.23 6.46 1.23
N ASP A 483 -4.10 6.76 2.19
CA ASP A 483 -3.73 7.40 3.45
C ASP A 483 -2.80 6.47 4.26
N ASP A 484 -3.07 5.17 4.29
CA ASP A 484 -2.23 4.18 4.96
C ASP A 484 -0.86 4.02 4.27
N LEU A 485 -0.80 4.05 2.94
CA LEU A 485 0.48 4.06 2.21
C LEU A 485 1.30 5.31 2.52
N ALA A 486 0.66 6.49 2.58
CA ALA A 486 1.33 7.72 2.98
C ALA A 486 1.85 7.64 4.43
N ARG A 487 1.08 7.04 5.34
CA ARG A 487 1.50 6.79 6.72
C ARG A 487 2.65 5.81 6.81
N LEU A 488 2.67 4.77 5.96
CA LEU A 488 3.76 3.79 5.93
C LEU A 488 5.06 4.45 5.45
N ARG A 489 4.98 5.30 4.41
CA ARG A 489 6.11 6.15 3.97
C ARG A 489 6.61 7.03 5.10
N ALA A 490 5.72 7.72 5.81
CA ALA A 490 6.09 8.59 6.91
C ALA A 490 6.73 7.83 8.07
N GLU A 491 6.25 6.62 8.38
CA GLU A 491 6.83 5.78 9.42
C GLU A 491 8.23 5.29 9.03
N ALA A 492 8.39 4.78 7.80
CA ALA A 492 9.68 4.34 7.28
C ALA A 492 10.71 5.49 7.18
N ALA A 493 10.26 6.73 6.96
CA ALA A 493 11.12 7.92 6.98
C ALA A 493 11.59 8.28 8.39
N LYS A 494 10.71 8.16 9.41
CA LYS A 494 11.08 8.42 10.82
C LYS A 494 12.01 7.34 11.36
N ARG A 495 11.73 6.09 11.01
CA ARG A 495 12.45 4.92 11.48
C ARG A 495 12.69 3.97 10.30
N PRO A 496 13.90 3.98 9.72
CA PRO A 496 14.21 3.14 8.57
C PRO A 496 13.90 1.67 8.84
N LEU A 497 13.23 1.03 7.87
CA LEU A 497 12.89 -0.39 7.95
C LEU A 497 14.18 -1.24 8.00
N PRO A 498 14.32 -2.15 8.99
CA PRO A 498 15.53 -2.93 9.17
C PRO A 498 15.70 -3.94 8.05
N LYS A 499 16.88 -3.97 7.42
CA LYS A 499 17.23 -4.97 6.39
C LYS A 499 17.75 -6.25 7.06
N PRO A 500 17.49 -7.44 6.48
CA PRO A 500 18.13 -8.67 6.95
C PRO A 500 19.64 -8.52 7.01
N LYS A 501 20.22 -9.02 8.09
CA LYS A 501 21.68 -9.11 8.20
C LYS A 501 22.13 -10.27 7.35
N LYS A 502 22.88 -9.99 6.28
CA LYS A 502 23.54 -11.01 5.48
C LYS A 502 24.45 -11.85 6.39
N THR A 503 24.37 -13.17 6.31
CA THR A 503 25.34 -14.03 6.96
C THR A 503 26.71 -13.81 6.30
N PRO A 504 27.77 -13.49 7.08
CA PRO A 504 29.08 -13.19 6.52
C PRO A 504 29.60 -14.33 5.63
N GLY A 505 30.17 -13.96 4.48
CA GLY A 505 30.79 -14.90 3.54
C GLY A 505 29.83 -15.70 2.66
N GLN A 506 28.51 -15.58 2.84
CA GLN A 506 27.56 -16.27 1.95
C GLN A 506 27.63 -15.73 0.52
N ILE A 507 27.51 -16.64 -0.43
CA ILE A 507 27.45 -16.38 -1.87
C ILE A 507 26.01 -16.55 -2.32
N ASP A 508 25.46 -15.53 -2.96
CA ASP A 508 24.12 -15.52 -3.54
C ASP A 508 24.12 -16.08 -4.97
N ARG A 509 22.98 -15.97 -5.65
CA ARG A 509 22.82 -16.49 -7.01
C ARG A 509 23.76 -15.81 -8.01
N GLU A 510 23.88 -14.49 -7.94
CA GLU A 510 24.77 -13.74 -8.83
C GLU A 510 26.23 -14.17 -8.64
N GLY A 511 26.65 -14.36 -7.39
CA GLY A 511 27.98 -14.88 -7.09
C GLY A 511 28.20 -16.31 -7.59
N LEU A 512 27.21 -17.20 -7.49
CA LEU A 512 27.30 -18.55 -8.08
C LEU A 512 27.45 -18.50 -9.60
N ASP A 513 26.64 -17.68 -10.28
CA ASP A 513 26.67 -17.57 -11.73
C ASP A 513 28.00 -16.95 -12.22
N ALA A 514 28.55 -15.97 -11.48
CA ALA A 514 29.87 -15.41 -11.75
C ALA A 514 31.00 -16.44 -11.57
N LEU A 515 30.95 -17.26 -10.52
CA LEU A 515 31.91 -18.35 -10.30
C LEU A 515 31.80 -19.40 -11.41
N ALA A 516 30.58 -19.81 -11.76
CA ALA A 516 30.34 -20.78 -12.82
C ALA A 516 30.84 -20.30 -14.19
N ALA A 517 30.67 -19.00 -14.50
CA ALA A 517 31.21 -18.40 -15.73
C ALA A 517 32.75 -18.33 -15.74
N GLY A 518 33.37 -18.26 -14.56
CA GLY A 518 34.83 -18.22 -14.39
C GLY A 518 35.51 -19.60 -14.43
N ASP A 519 34.80 -20.68 -14.07
CA ASP A 519 35.33 -22.05 -14.00
C ASP A 519 35.35 -22.74 -15.37
N LYS A 520 36.22 -22.24 -16.25
CA LYS A 520 36.39 -22.76 -17.63
C LYS A 520 36.93 -24.19 -17.66
N GLU A 521 37.63 -24.63 -16.61
CA GLU A 521 38.23 -25.96 -16.53
C GLU A 521 37.15 -27.05 -16.38
N HIS A 522 36.03 -26.73 -15.72
CA HIS A 522 34.95 -27.68 -15.43
C HIS A 522 33.62 -27.32 -16.09
N ALA A 523 33.63 -26.57 -17.21
CA ALA A 523 32.42 -26.10 -17.87
C ALA A 523 31.39 -27.22 -18.19
N GLN A 524 31.86 -28.40 -18.58
CA GLN A 524 31.00 -29.57 -18.87
C GLN A 524 30.29 -30.14 -17.62
N GLU A 525 30.81 -29.89 -16.42
CA GLU A 525 30.20 -30.33 -15.17
C GLU A 525 29.13 -29.34 -14.67
N LEU A 526 29.15 -28.10 -15.18
CA LEU A 526 28.28 -26.99 -14.78
C LEU A 526 27.04 -26.79 -15.69
N GLU A 527 27.09 -27.35 -16.89
CA GLU A 527 25.97 -27.52 -17.84
C GLU A 527 25.18 -28.80 -17.54
#